data_AF-A0A436R1A5-F1
#
_entry.id   AF-A0A436R1A5-F1
#
_cell.length_a   1.000
_cell.length_b   1.000
_cell.length_c   1.000
_cell.angle_alpha   90.00
_cell.angle_beta   90.00
_cell.angle_gamma   90.00
#
_symmetry.space_group_name_H-M   'P 1'
#
loop_
_entity.id
_entity.type
_entity.pdbx_description
1 polymer ?
#
loop_
_entity_poly.entity_id
_entity_poly.type
_entity_poly.pdbx_seq_one_letter_code
_entity_poly.pdbx_strand_id
1 'polypeptide(L)'
;VISGGAGQSPLARQLLADAAGLPVAASQSPEPVLLGAAMLGAVAAGHYPDLSSAMPAMSRLGEVFTPASGDIRAWHDRRYEAFLALQAVGRSIR
;
A
#
# COMPACT_ATOMS: atom_id res chain seq x y z
N VAL A 1 -1.22 -1.70 3.06
CA VAL A 1 -2.03 -0.47 2.89
C VAL A 1 -1.22 0.52 2.10
N ILE A 2 -1.79 1.19 1.11
CA ILE A 2 -1.13 2.21 0.29
C ILE A 2 -1.64 3.61 0.62
N SER A 3 -0.73 4.59 0.62
CA SER A 3 -0.99 6.02 0.86
C SER A 3 -0.17 6.89 -0.08
N GLY A 4 -0.55 8.17 -0.22
CA GLY A 4 0.15 9.14 -1.06
C GLY A 4 -0.33 9.14 -2.53
N GLY A 5 0.19 10.09 -3.32
CA GLY A 5 -0.33 10.40 -4.66
C GLY A 5 -0.30 9.22 -5.65
N ALA A 6 0.75 8.40 -5.63
CA ALA A 6 0.84 7.19 -6.46
C ALA A 6 -0.27 6.17 -6.13
N GLY A 7 -0.77 6.20 -4.90
CA GLY A 7 -1.87 5.38 -4.44
C GLY A 7 -3.25 5.95 -4.74
N GLN A 8 -3.42 7.02 -5.54
CA GLN A 8 -4.75 7.54 -5.93
C GLN A 8 -5.33 6.84 -7.17
N SER A 9 -4.49 6.30 -8.05
CA SER A 9 -4.94 5.64 -9.28
C SER A 9 -5.36 4.18 -9.01
N PRO A 10 -6.61 3.79 -9.35
CA PRO A 10 -7.05 2.39 -9.24
C PRO A 10 -6.17 1.43 -10.04
N LEU A 11 -5.73 1.83 -11.23
CA LEU A 11 -4.81 1.04 -12.05
C LEU A 11 -3.46 0.83 -11.36
N ALA A 12 -2.90 1.89 -10.76
CA ALA A 12 -1.63 1.77 -10.04
C ALA A 12 -1.76 0.81 -8.83
N ARG A 13 -2.89 0.86 -8.10
CA ARG A 13 -3.17 -0.05 -6.99
C ARG A 13 -3.26 -1.51 -7.45
N GLN A 14 -3.97 -1.77 -8.54
CA GLN A 14 -4.07 -3.13 -9.11
C GLN A 14 -2.72 -3.64 -9.59
N LEU A 15 -1.95 -2.83 -10.34
CA LEU A 15 -0.62 -3.21 -10.82
C LEU A 15 0.34 -3.53 -9.66
N LEU A 16 0.25 -2.78 -8.56
CA LEU A 16 1.03 -3.07 -7.35
C LEU A 16 0.59 -4.37 -6.68
N ALA A 17 -0.71 -4.64 -6.60
CA ALA A 17 -1.21 -5.91 -6.06
C ALA A 17 -0.75 -7.10 -6.91
N ASP A 18 -0.86 -6.98 -8.23
CA ASP A 18 -0.47 -8.02 -9.18
C ASP A 18 1.04 -8.28 -9.15
N ALA A 19 1.84 -7.21 -9.17
CA ALA A 19 3.30 -7.32 -9.15
C ALA A 19 3.84 -7.82 -7.82
N ALA A 20 3.24 -7.41 -6.68
CA ALA A 20 3.68 -7.84 -5.35
C ALA A 20 3.12 -9.22 -4.95
N GLY A 21 2.09 -9.71 -5.62
CA GLY A 21 1.39 -10.93 -5.24
C GLY A 21 0.69 -10.82 -3.88
N LEU A 22 0.37 -9.61 -3.43
CA LEU A 22 -0.24 -9.32 -2.13
C LEU A 22 -1.46 -8.39 -2.28
N PRO A 23 -2.52 -8.56 -1.47
CA PRO A 23 -3.62 -7.62 -1.45
C PRO A 23 -3.16 -6.20 -1.07
N VAL A 24 -3.60 -5.21 -1.84
CA VAL A 24 -3.33 -3.80 -1.60
C VAL A 24 -4.62 -3.10 -1.19
N ALA A 25 -4.71 -2.70 0.08
CA ALA A 25 -5.81 -1.89 0.58
C ALA A 25 -5.48 -0.39 0.51
N ALA A 26 -6.41 0.42 0.00
CA ALA A 26 -6.36 1.87 0.09
C ALA A 26 -6.84 2.34 1.48
N SER A 27 -6.32 3.46 1.97
CA SER A 27 -6.94 4.20 3.07
C SER A 27 -8.22 4.90 2.57
N GLN A 28 -9.31 4.91 3.34
CA GLN A 28 -10.46 5.78 3.01
C GLN A 28 -10.13 7.26 3.19
N SER A 29 -9.22 7.58 4.12
CA SER A 29 -8.80 8.96 4.31
C SER A 29 -7.93 9.41 3.13
N PRO A 30 -8.26 10.54 2.47
CA PRO A 30 -7.45 11.11 1.39
C PRO A 30 -6.10 11.61 1.90
N GLU A 31 -6.02 11.98 3.18
CA GLU A 31 -4.83 12.50 3.85
C GLU A 31 -4.45 11.61 5.06
N PRO A 32 -3.97 10.38 4.83
CA PRO A 32 -3.71 9.41 5.90
C PRO A 32 -2.64 9.86 6.90
N VAL A 33 -1.69 10.70 6.47
CA VAL A 33 -0.67 11.29 7.37
C VAL A 33 -1.31 12.30 8.32
N LEU A 34 -2.18 13.18 7.82
CA LEU A 34 -2.90 14.15 8.66
C LEU A 34 -3.86 13.44 9.62
N LEU A 35 -4.49 12.35 9.18
CA LEU A 35 -5.31 11.51 10.06
C LEU A 35 -4.48 10.93 11.22
N GLY A 36 -3.26 10.46 10.95
CA GLY A 36 -2.33 10.00 12.00
C GLY A 36 -1.98 11.11 13.00
N ALA A 37 -1.73 12.33 12.53
CA ALA A 37 -1.50 13.49 13.40
C ALA A 37 -2.74 13.82 14.26
N ALA A 38 -3.95 13.72 13.69
CA ALA A 38 -5.19 13.90 14.42
C ALA A 38 -5.41 12.84 15.50
N MET A 39 -5.04 11.58 15.23
CA MET A 39 -5.09 10.50 16.24
C MET A 39 -4.17 10.78 17.43
N LEU A 40 -2.93 11.23 17.17
CA LEU A 40 -2.00 11.64 18.22
C LEU A 40 -2.58 12.79 19.06
N GLY A 41 -3.16 13.79 18.40
CA GLY A 41 -3.83 14.91 19.08
C GLY A 41 -5.01 14.44 19.94
N ALA A 42 -5.83 13.51 19.44
CA ALA A 42 -6.98 12.98 20.16
C ALA A 42 -6.56 12.16 21.40
N VAL A 43 -5.49 11.38 21.32
CA VAL A 43 -4.91 10.67 22.48
C VAL A 43 -4.33 11.65 23.49
N ALA A 44 -3.56 12.65 23.04
CA ALA A 44 -2.99 13.67 23.92
C ALA A 44 -4.07 14.52 24.62
N ALA A 45 -5.21 14.75 23.98
CA ALA A 45 -6.37 15.42 24.55
C ALA A 45 -7.22 14.54 25.48
N GLY A 46 -6.88 13.25 25.64
CA GLY A 46 -7.61 12.31 26.49
C GLY A 46 -8.93 11.79 25.90
N HIS A 47 -9.20 12.03 24.62
CA HIS A 47 -10.39 11.47 23.95
C HIS A 47 -10.30 9.96 23.72
N TYR A 48 -9.08 9.43 23.62
CA TYR A 48 -8.78 8.01 23.56
C TYR A 48 -7.66 7.68 24.53
N PRO A 49 -7.67 6.50 25.18
CA PRO A 49 -6.64 6.11 26.13
C PRO A 49 -5.27 5.87 25.46
N ASP A 50 -5.25 5.45 24.20
CA ASP A 50 -4.04 5.14 23.44
C ASP A 50 -4.29 5.13 21.92
N LEU A 51 -3.23 4.94 21.13
CA LEU A 51 -3.35 4.82 19.68
C LEU A 51 -4.05 3.53 19.25
N SER A 52 -3.92 2.44 20.01
CA SER A 52 -4.56 1.16 19.70
C SER A 52 -6.08 1.25 19.72
N SER A 53 -6.65 2.12 20.55
CA SER A 53 -8.08 2.45 20.60
C SER A 53 -8.47 3.55 19.61
N ALA A 54 -7.62 4.57 19.42
CA ALA A 54 -7.89 5.66 18.48
C ALA A 54 -7.89 5.21 17.01
N MET A 55 -6.92 4.37 16.59
CA MET A 55 -6.76 3.94 15.20
C MET A 55 -8.00 3.25 14.60
N PRO A 56 -8.59 2.20 15.22
CA PRO A 56 -9.80 1.56 14.68
C PRO A 56 -11.05 2.45 14.77
N ALA A 57 -11.10 3.40 15.71
CA ALA A 57 -12.20 4.35 15.84
C ALA A 57 -12.16 5.44 14.76
N MET A 58 -10.95 5.90 14.39
CA MET A 58 -10.75 7.06 13.51
C MET A 58 -10.38 6.69 12.07
N SER A 59 -10.02 5.44 11.78
CA SER A 59 -9.65 4.99 10.44
C SER A 59 -10.56 3.88 9.90
N ARG A 60 -10.56 3.75 8.57
CA ARG A 60 -11.27 2.71 7.83
C ARG A 60 -10.40 2.28 6.65
N LEU A 61 -10.37 0.98 6.39
CA LEU A 61 -9.88 0.46 5.11
C LEU A 61 -10.85 0.86 4.00
N GLY A 62 -10.29 1.34 2.90
CA GLY A 62 -11.01 1.59 1.66
C GLY A 62 -11.05 0.34 0.81
N GLU A 63 -11.08 0.55 -0.50
CA GLU A 63 -11.06 -0.53 -1.49
C GLU A 63 -9.81 -1.41 -1.37
N VAL A 64 -10.01 -2.71 -1.56
CA VAL A 64 -8.95 -3.73 -1.51
C VAL A 64 -8.79 -4.33 -2.89
N PHE A 65 -7.58 -4.23 -3.44
CA PHE A 65 -7.21 -4.79 -4.73
C PHE A 65 -6.49 -6.11 -4.48
N THR A 66 -7.06 -7.21 -4.95
CA THR A 66 -6.46 -8.55 -4.82
C THR A 66 -5.62 -8.88 -6.05
N PRO A 67 -4.51 -9.61 -5.89
CA PRO A 67 -3.69 -10.02 -7.03
C PRO A 67 -4.50 -10.85 -8.03
N ALA A 68 -4.34 -10.55 -9.31
CA ALA A 68 -4.88 -11.34 -10.40
C ALA A 68 -4.21 -12.72 -10.44
N SER A 69 -4.93 -13.71 -10.97
CA SER A 69 -4.47 -15.08 -11.19
C SER A 69 -4.27 -15.37 -12.68
N GLY A 70 -3.75 -16.57 -13.00
CA GLY A 70 -3.62 -17.04 -14.38
C GLY A 70 -2.60 -16.23 -15.19
N ASP A 71 -2.98 -15.85 -16.41
CA ASP A 71 -2.07 -15.23 -17.38
C ASP A 71 -1.47 -13.90 -16.90
N ILE A 72 -2.24 -13.10 -16.16
CA ILE A 72 -1.75 -11.84 -15.60
C ILE A 72 -0.65 -12.11 -14.57
N ARG A 73 -0.85 -13.08 -13.68
CA ARG A 73 0.17 -13.49 -12.72
C ARG A 73 1.44 -13.99 -13.42
N ALA A 74 1.27 -14.90 -14.39
CA ALA A 74 2.39 -15.44 -15.16
C ALA A 74 3.13 -14.35 -15.97
N TRP A 75 2.44 -13.29 -16.39
CA TRP A 75 3.05 -12.13 -17.02
C TRP A 75 3.90 -11.31 -16.04
N HIS A 76 3.38 -11.02 -14.84
CA HIS A 76 4.12 -10.33 -13.79
C HIS A 76 5.36 -11.10 -13.33
N ASP A 77 5.26 -12.42 -13.16
CA ASP A 77 6.38 -13.28 -12.77
C ASP A 77 7.52 -13.19 -13.80
N ARG A 78 7.21 -13.33 -15.10
CA ARG A 78 8.20 -13.17 -16.18
C ARG A 78 8.84 -11.78 -16.20
N ARG A 79 8.04 -10.74 -15.95
CA ARG A 79 8.52 -9.35 -15.91
C ARG A 79 9.46 -9.11 -14.73
N TYR A 80 9.20 -9.74 -13.60
CA TYR A 80 10.03 -9.68 -12.41
C TYR A 80 11.37 -10.39 -12.60
N GLU A 81 11.37 -11.58 -13.22
CA GLU A 81 12.61 -12.29 -13.58
C GLU A 81 13.51 -11.44 -14.48
N ALA A 82 12.93 -10.80 -15.51
CA ALA A 82 13.68 -9.89 -16.37
C ALA A 82 14.22 -8.67 -15.59
N PHE A 83 13.46 -8.12 -14.65
CA PHE A 83 13.92 -7.03 -13.78
C PHE A 83 15.11 -7.47 -12.90
N LEU A 84 15.05 -8.66 -12.30
CA LEU A 84 16.13 -9.20 -11.47
C LEU A 84 17.42 -9.41 -12.28
N ALA A 85 17.31 -9.95 -13.50
CA ALA A 85 18.45 -10.11 -14.40
C ALA A 85 19.11 -8.76 -14.72
N LEU A 86 18.31 -7.74 -15.06
CA LEU A 86 18.82 -6.39 -15.31
C LEU A 86 19.48 -5.77 -14.08
N GLN A 87 18.87 -5.92 -12.90
CA GLN A 87 19.44 -5.44 -11.64
C GLN A 87 20.75 -6.16 -11.29
N ALA A 88 20.87 -7.46 -11.59
CA ALA A 88 22.10 -8.21 -11.38
C ALA A 88 23.24 -7.70 -12.28
N VAL A 89 22.97 -7.50 -13.58
CA VAL A 89 23.93 -6.89 -14.50
C VAL A 89 24.32 -5.50 -14.02
N GLY A 90 23.35 -4.66 -13.68
CA GLY A 90 23.59 -3.29 -13.19
C GLY A 90 24.42 -3.23 -11.91
N ARG A 91 24.33 -4.24 -11.03
CA ARG A 91 25.18 -4.35 -9.84
C ARG A 91 26.60 -4.83 -10.15
N SER A 92 26.78 -5.67 -11.18
CA SER A 92 28.10 -6.19 -11.55
C SER A 92 29.02 -5.16 -12.22
N ILE A 93 28.45 -4.08 -12.77
CA ILE A 93 29.17 -3.03 -13.50
C ILE A 93 29.40 -1.75 -12.68
N ARG A 94 28.93 -1.69 -11.43
CA ARG A 94 29.14 -0.58 -10.49
C ARG A 94 30.22 -0.94 -9.50
#